data_AF-A0A970Y4L2-F1
#
_entry.id   AF-A0A970Y4L2-F1
#
_cell.length_a   1.000
_cell.length_b   1.000
_cell.length_c   1.000
_cell.angle_alpha   90.00
_cell.angle_beta   90.00
_cell.angle_gamma   90.00
#
_symmetry.space_group_name_H-M   'P 1'
#
loop_
_entity.id
_entity.type
_entity.pdbx_description
1 polymer ?
#
loop_
_entity_poly.entity_id
_entity_poly.type
_entity_poly.pdbx_seq_one_letter_code
_entity_poly.pdbx_strand_id
1 'polypeptide(L)'
;MTHAPTNSGSKSQPGHALIEAMTPNGKRRLNGFSARRQIAHCLRQLQWDAAALRRAWQEPGENFGPFSSLPGRLRDALSDAADFHMHESHFATARIPRLLGQGPVVHLGSLLVHWGWIVHRNIARHPGRAVIGIGRGLIKTGRLSAKAYLKVFRFTPLYRGPFLHFLWKRIGLNPWDLIQDYICGIPMSSAIHPVFMKRNGAAVGAAFVGIDLLPSRGKLYFMEGNFNAGHYMERARLSPAGDTVCRHLLDWAKSRGYPAMHFYPSNLKTQFPEDLERSWQEMARSAGIAIKIIDDPYFGSPQARIRGLQRELERCRVLVNGRYISGPITTLIAGKGVLEDAFLNHNTSAAEEKRIWFPGKVHSDTDLPDPDLNPALPNLIIKDVRRDRGAGIYLFKTRTLPLQARTPHHVSYEFIPPDYHEESIDGELKRFVYLFRAYLLIAPDGAHYMGARKDVSPIPVADTLPFGRVYDKARFATNLYLGAHSLPHSDAEDDACRAATLAIGGVIHRFLQEKYEAVG
;
A
#
# COMPACT_ATOMS: atom_id res chain seq x y z
N MET A 1 -18.34 -24.39 -63.32
CA MET A 1 -17.34 -23.54 -62.66
C MET A 1 -17.41 -23.81 -61.17
N THR A 2 -16.36 -24.42 -60.67
CA THR A 2 -16.15 -24.85 -59.28
C THR A 2 -15.78 -23.65 -58.42
N HIS A 3 -16.63 -23.30 -57.44
CA HIS A 3 -16.22 -22.41 -56.36
C HIS A 3 -15.49 -23.21 -55.30
N ALA A 4 -14.19 -22.94 -55.17
CA ALA A 4 -13.33 -23.49 -54.14
C ALA A 4 -13.76 -22.99 -52.75
N PRO A 5 -13.73 -23.83 -51.71
CA PRO A 5 -13.91 -23.38 -50.34
C PRO A 5 -12.69 -22.55 -49.94
N THR A 6 -12.92 -21.29 -49.57
CA THR A 6 -11.92 -20.47 -48.89
C THR A 6 -11.65 -21.10 -47.54
N ASN A 7 -10.51 -21.79 -47.44
CA ASN A 7 -9.85 -22.14 -46.20
C ASN A 7 -9.55 -20.85 -45.42
N SER A 8 -10.48 -20.40 -44.59
CA SER A 8 -10.20 -19.51 -43.46
C SER A 8 -9.47 -20.33 -42.40
N GLY A 9 -8.22 -20.69 -42.70
CA GLY A 9 -7.31 -21.17 -41.69
C GLY A 9 -7.24 -20.12 -40.60
N SER A 10 -7.82 -20.42 -39.44
CA SER A 10 -7.62 -19.64 -38.23
C SER A 10 -6.12 -19.61 -37.98
N LYS A 11 -5.46 -18.51 -38.36
CA LYS A 11 -4.13 -18.21 -37.82
C LYS A 11 -4.35 -18.21 -36.32
N SER A 12 -3.92 -19.27 -35.65
CA SER A 12 -3.89 -19.34 -34.19
C SER A 12 -3.30 -18.03 -33.73
N GLN A 13 -4.07 -17.23 -32.97
CA GLN A 13 -3.57 -15.97 -32.45
C GLN A 13 -2.19 -16.25 -31.83
N PRO A 14 -1.17 -15.41 -32.06
CA PRO A 14 0.19 -15.62 -31.53
C PRO A 14 0.20 -15.92 -30.02
N GLY A 15 -0.83 -15.50 -29.29
CA GLY A 15 -1.10 -15.90 -27.90
C GLY A 15 -1.23 -17.41 -27.67
N HIS A 16 -1.87 -18.20 -28.54
CA HIS A 16 -2.08 -19.63 -28.32
C HIS A 16 -0.77 -20.43 -28.31
N ALA A 17 0.11 -20.20 -29.30
CA ALA A 17 1.44 -20.83 -29.35
C ALA A 17 2.32 -20.40 -28.16
N LEU A 18 2.17 -19.14 -27.71
CA LEU A 18 2.85 -18.60 -26.55
C LEU A 18 2.38 -19.30 -25.25
N ILE A 19 1.08 -19.48 -25.07
CA ILE A 19 0.46 -20.13 -23.91
C ILE A 19 0.90 -21.59 -23.78
N GLU A 20 0.93 -22.32 -24.90
CA GLU A 20 1.41 -23.71 -24.93
C GLU A 20 2.91 -23.81 -24.62
N ALA A 21 3.73 -22.93 -25.18
CA ALA A 21 5.17 -22.89 -24.91
C ALA A 21 5.51 -22.54 -23.44
N MET A 22 4.59 -21.86 -22.74
CA MET A 22 4.76 -21.37 -21.36
C MET A 22 4.30 -22.32 -20.27
N THR A 23 3.64 -23.43 -20.61
CA THR A 23 3.11 -24.41 -19.66
C THR A 23 3.81 -25.77 -19.81
N PRO A 24 5.09 -25.89 -19.42
CA PRO A 24 5.84 -27.14 -19.60
C PRO A 24 5.19 -28.30 -18.84
N ASN A 25 5.17 -29.48 -19.46
CA ASN A 25 4.52 -30.69 -18.98
C ASN A 25 4.79 -31.01 -17.48
N GLY A 26 3.73 -30.90 -16.67
CA GLY A 26 3.54 -31.63 -15.40
C GLY A 26 4.37 -31.22 -14.18
N LYS A 27 5.47 -30.46 -14.30
CA LYS A 27 6.31 -30.09 -13.15
C LYS A 27 5.99 -28.68 -12.62
N ARG A 28 5.29 -28.60 -11.49
CA ARG A 28 4.99 -27.33 -10.76
C ARG A 28 6.24 -26.50 -10.41
N ARG A 29 7.41 -27.13 -10.24
CA ARG A 29 8.68 -26.43 -9.97
C ARG A 29 9.83 -27.02 -10.77
N LEU A 30 10.63 -26.14 -11.37
CA LEU A 30 11.84 -26.47 -12.12
C LEU A 30 13.07 -25.99 -11.34
N ASN A 31 14.20 -26.67 -11.51
CA ASN A 31 15.47 -26.09 -11.06
C ASN A 31 15.90 -24.97 -12.04
N GLY A 32 16.69 -24.01 -11.54
CA GLY A 32 17.08 -22.83 -12.31
C GLY A 32 17.86 -23.13 -13.59
N PHE A 33 18.65 -24.20 -13.61
CA PHE A 33 19.40 -24.62 -14.80
C PHE A 33 18.47 -25.16 -15.91
N SER A 34 17.53 -26.03 -15.54
CA SER A 34 16.49 -26.52 -16.44
C SER A 34 15.59 -25.39 -16.94
N ALA A 35 15.21 -24.46 -16.05
CA ALA A 35 14.44 -23.29 -16.42
C ALA A 35 15.19 -22.42 -17.44
N ARG A 36 16.50 -22.17 -17.25
CA ARG A 36 17.32 -21.42 -18.22
C ARG A 36 17.32 -22.07 -19.60
N ARG A 37 17.47 -23.40 -19.68
CA ARG A 37 17.43 -24.15 -20.95
C ARG A 37 16.05 -24.07 -21.60
N GLN A 38 14.98 -24.26 -20.83
CA GLN A 38 13.61 -24.19 -21.33
C GLN A 38 13.24 -22.78 -21.82
N ILE A 39 13.64 -21.73 -21.09
CA ILE A 39 13.42 -20.34 -21.53
C ILE A 39 14.15 -20.09 -22.85
N ALA A 40 15.41 -20.53 -22.99
CA ALA A 40 16.15 -20.38 -24.25
C ALA A 40 15.55 -21.19 -25.41
N HIS A 41 14.93 -22.34 -25.13
CA HIS A 41 14.21 -23.12 -26.13
C HIS A 41 12.90 -22.42 -26.54
N CYS A 42 12.12 -21.96 -25.56
CA CYS A 42 10.88 -21.21 -25.77
C CYS A 42 11.10 -19.95 -26.61
N LEU A 43 12.09 -19.12 -26.26
CA LEU A 43 12.44 -17.91 -27.03
C LEU A 43 12.84 -18.24 -28.49
N ARG A 44 13.56 -19.35 -28.71
CA ARG A 44 13.92 -19.80 -30.06
C ARG A 44 12.72 -20.29 -30.86
N GLN A 45 11.82 -21.07 -30.24
CA GLN A 45 10.60 -21.56 -30.88
C GLN A 45 9.66 -20.43 -31.29
N LEU A 46 9.53 -19.41 -30.44
CA LEU A 46 8.70 -18.24 -30.69
C LEU A 46 9.32 -17.26 -31.69
N GLN A 47 10.62 -17.41 -31.99
CA GLN A 47 11.42 -16.43 -32.72
C GLN A 47 11.35 -15.03 -32.08
N TRP A 48 11.21 -14.97 -30.75
CA TRP A 48 11.12 -13.73 -30.00
C TRP A 48 12.40 -13.52 -29.19
N ASP A 49 12.85 -12.27 -29.13
CA ASP A 49 13.84 -11.87 -28.16
C ASP A 49 13.20 -11.57 -26.79
N ALA A 50 14.05 -11.34 -25.78
CA ALA A 50 13.56 -11.02 -24.43
C ALA A 50 12.79 -9.70 -24.37
N ALA A 51 13.05 -8.76 -25.28
CA ALA A 51 12.41 -7.44 -25.30
C ALA A 51 10.99 -7.50 -25.89
N ALA A 52 10.80 -8.23 -26.98
CA ALA A 52 9.50 -8.54 -27.58
C ALA A 52 8.61 -9.26 -26.58
N LEU A 53 9.15 -10.28 -25.91
CA LEU A 53 8.39 -10.99 -24.89
C LEU A 53 8.05 -10.09 -23.70
N ARG A 54 8.97 -9.24 -23.25
CA ARG A 54 8.69 -8.27 -22.19
C ARG A 54 7.56 -7.31 -22.59
N ARG A 55 7.55 -6.81 -23.83
CA ARG A 55 6.48 -5.93 -24.35
C ARG A 55 5.12 -6.61 -24.34
N ALA A 56 5.04 -7.87 -24.77
CA ALA A 56 3.78 -8.63 -24.72
C ALA A 56 3.22 -8.76 -23.29
N TRP A 57 4.10 -8.82 -22.27
CA TRP A 57 3.70 -8.86 -20.86
C TRP A 57 3.40 -7.50 -20.22
N GLN A 58 3.68 -6.38 -20.90
CA GLN A 58 3.33 -5.06 -20.39
C GLN A 58 1.85 -4.76 -20.56
N GLU A 59 1.21 -5.33 -21.58
CA GLU A 59 -0.22 -5.19 -21.86
C GLU A 59 -0.86 -6.58 -22.02
N PRO A 60 -0.87 -7.40 -20.95
CA PRO A 60 -1.28 -8.80 -21.03
C PRO A 60 -2.74 -8.96 -21.47
N GLY A 61 -3.63 -8.04 -21.09
CA GLY A 61 -5.04 -8.04 -21.50
C GLY A 61 -5.23 -7.88 -23.01
N GLU A 62 -4.43 -7.03 -23.65
CA GLU A 62 -4.47 -6.81 -25.11
C GLU A 62 -3.82 -7.96 -25.87
N ASN A 63 -2.71 -8.49 -25.35
CA ASN A 63 -1.92 -9.51 -26.03
C ASN A 63 -2.45 -10.94 -25.82
N PHE A 64 -3.12 -11.23 -24.70
CA PHE A 64 -3.58 -12.57 -24.33
C PHE A 64 -5.10 -12.67 -24.07
N GLY A 65 -5.81 -11.54 -24.10
CA GLY A 65 -7.20 -11.47 -23.68
C GLY A 65 -7.36 -11.35 -22.15
N PRO A 66 -8.60 -11.29 -21.63
CA PRO A 66 -8.83 -11.22 -20.20
C PRO A 66 -8.32 -12.46 -19.46
N PHE A 67 -7.90 -12.31 -18.20
CA PHE A 67 -7.37 -13.43 -17.41
C PHE A 67 -8.35 -14.61 -17.34
N SER A 68 -9.66 -14.35 -17.27
CA SER A 68 -10.71 -15.37 -17.25
C SER A 68 -10.81 -16.18 -18.55
N SER A 69 -10.37 -15.67 -19.70
CA SER A 69 -10.36 -16.43 -20.96
C SER A 69 -9.10 -17.28 -21.16
N LEU A 70 -8.08 -17.13 -20.31
CA LEU A 70 -6.86 -17.94 -20.41
C LEU A 70 -7.14 -19.42 -20.08
N PRO A 71 -6.41 -20.37 -20.70
CA PRO A 71 -6.46 -21.77 -20.31
C PRO A 71 -6.15 -21.97 -18.82
N GLY A 72 -6.93 -22.82 -18.16
CA GLY A 72 -6.84 -23.02 -16.69
C GLY A 72 -5.42 -23.29 -16.20
N ARG A 73 -4.66 -24.14 -16.91
CA ARG A 73 -3.25 -24.43 -16.59
C ARG A 73 -2.35 -23.20 -16.57
N LEU A 74 -2.58 -22.23 -17.44
CA LEU A 74 -1.82 -20.98 -17.46
C LEU A 74 -2.24 -20.05 -16.32
N ARG A 75 -3.55 -19.96 -16.02
CA ARG A 75 -4.04 -19.20 -14.87
C ARG A 75 -3.44 -19.71 -13.56
N ASP A 76 -3.40 -21.04 -13.40
CA ASP A 76 -2.77 -21.69 -12.25
C ASP A 76 -1.26 -21.39 -12.20
N ALA A 77 -0.57 -21.49 -13.33
CA ALA A 77 0.86 -21.19 -13.40
C ALA A 77 1.18 -19.71 -13.11
N LEU A 78 0.33 -18.79 -13.55
CA LEU A 78 0.43 -17.36 -13.27
C LEU A 78 0.23 -17.07 -11.78
N SER A 79 -0.81 -17.65 -11.19
CA SER A 79 -1.12 -17.53 -9.76
C SER A 79 -0.01 -18.12 -8.90
N ASP A 80 0.50 -19.30 -9.25
CA ASP A 80 1.64 -19.94 -8.59
C ASP A 80 2.91 -19.10 -8.71
N ALA A 81 3.18 -18.49 -9.87
CA ALA A 81 4.33 -17.63 -10.09
C ALA A 81 4.22 -16.31 -9.32
N ALA A 82 3.01 -15.73 -9.25
CA ALA A 82 2.71 -14.55 -8.44
C ALA A 82 2.94 -14.83 -6.95
N ASP A 83 2.36 -15.90 -6.41
CA ASP A 83 2.57 -16.33 -5.03
C ASP A 83 4.06 -16.56 -4.73
N PHE A 84 4.76 -17.26 -5.62
CA PHE A 84 6.19 -17.51 -5.48
C PHE A 84 7.01 -16.21 -5.51
N HIS A 85 6.64 -15.25 -6.37
CA HIS A 85 7.29 -13.94 -6.45
C HIS A 85 7.16 -13.17 -5.13
N MET A 86 5.98 -13.18 -4.52
CA MET A 86 5.74 -12.51 -3.23
C MET A 86 6.53 -13.18 -2.11
N HIS A 87 6.56 -14.52 -2.08
CA HIS A 87 7.40 -15.28 -1.15
C HIS A 87 8.90 -15.01 -1.38
N GLU A 88 9.38 -14.90 -2.62
CA GLU A 88 10.79 -14.62 -2.93
C GLU A 88 11.19 -13.23 -2.44
N SER A 89 10.31 -12.23 -2.64
CA SER A 89 10.51 -10.85 -2.20
C SER A 89 10.65 -10.72 -0.67
N HIS A 90 10.09 -11.68 0.06
CA HIS A 90 10.19 -11.80 1.52
C HIS A 90 11.20 -12.85 1.98
N PHE A 91 12.06 -13.37 1.10
CA PHE A 91 13.05 -14.43 1.39
C PHE A 91 12.45 -15.74 1.91
N ALA A 92 11.19 -16.02 1.61
CA ALA A 92 10.46 -17.18 2.09
C ALA A 92 10.55 -18.41 1.17
N THR A 93 11.16 -18.32 -0.02
CA THR A 93 11.17 -19.42 -1.01
C THR A 93 12.19 -20.54 -0.76
N ALA A 94 13.30 -20.25 -0.07
CA ALA A 94 14.37 -21.23 0.17
C ALA A 94 15.03 -21.05 1.54
N ARG A 95 15.60 -22.14 2.07
CA ARG A 95 16.20 -22.18 3.42
C ARG A 95 17.35 -21.19 3.57
N ILE A 96 18.24 -21.07 2.58
CA ILE A 96 19.43 -20.21 2.67
C ILE A 96 19.06 -18.71 2.65
N PRO A 97 18.29 -18.18 1.67
CA PRO A 97 17.80 -16.81 1.72
C PRO A 97 17.05 -16.49 3.02
N ARG A 98 16.24 -17.43 3.51
CA ARG A 98 15.52 -17.26 4.78
C ARG A 98 16.47 -17.18 5.96
N LEU A 99 17.46 -18.07 6.03
CA LEU A 99 18.49 -18.07 7.08
C LEU A 99 19.30 -16.76 7.07
N LEU A 100 19.65 -16.25 5.89
CA LEU A 100 20.39 -15.00 5.75
C LEU A 100 19.53 -13.77 6.08
N GLY A 101 18.29 -13.72 5.57
CA GLY A 101 17.43 -12.54 5.65
C GLY A 101 16.54 -12.47 6.90
N GLN A 102 16.33 -13.59 7.59
CA GLN A 102 15.43 -13.74 8.74
C GLN A 102 15.99 -14.64 9.85
N GLY A 103 17.18 -15.21 9.68
CA GLY A 103 17.75 -16.18 10.63
C GLY A 103 18.54 -15.56 11.79
N PRO A 104 19.44 -16.35 12.41
CA PRO A 104 20.10 -15.98 13.66
C PRO A 104 20.87 -14.66 13.62
N VAL A 105 21.52 -14.31 12.52
CA VAL A 105 22.28 -13.05 12.38
C VAL A 105 21.36 -11.83 12.45
N VAL A 106 20.22 -11.90 11.77
CA VAL A 106 19.21 -10.83 11.79
C VAL A 106 18.54 -10.75 13.16
N HIS A 107 18.31 -11.90 13.80
CA HIS A 107 17.79 -11.97 15.16
C HIS A 107 18.76 -11.36 16.18
N LEU A 108 20.06 -11.70 16.11
CA LEU A 108 21.11 -11.10 16.91
C LEU A 108 21.18 -9.58 16.68
N GLY A 109 21.09 -9.15 15.41
CA GLY A 109 21.01 -7.73 15.09
C GLY A 109 19.83 -7.02 15.76
N SER A 110 18.64 -7.64 15.78
CA SER A 110 17.45 -7.13 16.48
C SER A 110 17.65 -7.05 17.99
N LEU A 111 18.27 -8.09 18.59
CA LEU A 111 18.62 -8.10 20.02
C LEU A 111 19.62 -6.98 20.36
N LEU A 112 20.66 -6.80 19.56
CA LEU A 112 21.63 -5.71 19.74
C LEU A 112 20.96 -4.35 19.62
N VAL A 113 20.08 -4.13 18.64
CA VAL A 113 19.33 -2.87 18.55
C VAL A 113 18.58 -2.57 19.85
N HIS A 114 17.93 -3.58 20.44
CA HIS A 114 17.24 -3.40 21.71
C HIS A 114 18.16 -3.13 22.88
N TRP A 115 19.20 -3.96 23.07
CA TRP A 115 20.17 -3.75 24.13
C TRP A 115 20.82 -2.37 24.01
N GLY A 116 21.13 -1.95 22.78
CA GLY A 116 21.62 -0.61 22.51
C GLY A 116 20.64 0.49 22.91
N TRP A 117 19.32 0.29 22.74
CA TRP A 117 18.31 1.21 23.27
C TRP A 117 18.26 1.24 24.81
N ILE A 118 18.32 0.09 25.47
CA ILE A 118 18.37 -0.01 26.95
C ILE A 118 19.59 0.76 27.48
N VAL A 119 20.77 0.50 26.91
CA VAL A 119 22.03 1.17 27.28
C VAL A 119 21.94 2.67 26.98
N HIS A 120 21.39 3.07 25.83
CA HIS A 120 21.25 4.46 25.44
C HIS A 120 20.36 5.27 26.40
N ARG A 121 19.28 4.66 26.90
CA ARG A 121 18.32 5.28 27.83
C ARG A 121 18.84 5.31 29.27
N ASN A 122 19.47 4.23 29.73
CA ASN A 122 19.70 4.01 31.16
C ASN A 122 21.16 4.18 31.61
N ILE A 123 22.14 4.10 30.70
CA ILE A 123 23.57 4.04 31.06
C ILE A 123 24.34 5.17 30.39
N ALA A 124 24.50 5.10 29.07
CA ALA A 124 25.33 6.05 28.33
C ALA A 124 24.95 6.13 26.85
N ARG A 125 24.84 7.36 26.34
CA ARG A 125 24.33 7.64 24.99
C ARG A 125 25.22 7.08 23.87
N HIS A 126 26.54 7.28 23.98
CA HIS A 126 27.52 6.87 22.96
C HIS A 126 27.63 5.35 22.76
N PRO A 127 27.85 4.53 23.80
CA PRO A 127 27.93 3.08 23.64
C PRO A 127 26.58 2.51 23.15
N GLY A 128 25.45 3.03 23.64
CA GLY A 128 24.13 2.62 23.16
C GLY A 128 23.95 2.85 21.64
N ARG A 129 24.37 4.02 21.12
CA ARG A 129 24.34 4.31 19.67
C ARG A 129 25.24 3.37 18.86
N ALA A 130 26.43 3.05 19.38
CA ALA A 130 27.34 2.11 18.71
C ALA A 130 26.71 0.72 18.59
N VAL A 131 26.13 0.19 19.68
CA VAL A 131 25.46 -1.12 19.69
C VAL A 131 24.25 -1.13 18.75
N ILE A 132 23.43 -0.07 18.73
CA ILE A 132 22.33 0.10 17.76
C ILE A 132 22.87 0.07 16.31
N GLY A 133 23.97 0.77 16.05
CA GLY A 133 24.62 0.82 14.74
C GLY A 133 25.08 -0.57 14.27
N ILE A 134 25.74 -1.33 15.14
CA ILE A 134 26.17 -2.71 14.86
C ILE A 134 24.95 -3.59 14.57
N GLY A 135 23.93 -3.55 15.42
CA GLY A 135 22.71 -4.35 15.24
C GLY A 135 21.99 -4.06 13.91
N ARG A 136 21.86 -2.77 13.54
CA ARG A 136 21.33 -2.34 12.23
C ARG A 136 22.20 -2.82 11.07
N GLY A 137 23.53 -2.79 11.24
CA GLY A 137 24.49 -3.33 10.28
C GLY A 137 24.23 -4.81 10.01
N LEU A 138 24.10 -5.63 11.06
CA LEU A 138 23.82 -7.07 10.93
C LEU A 138 22.50 -7.35 10.20
N ILE A 139 21.42 -6.64 10.56
CA ILE A 139 20.11 -6.79 9.90
C ILE A 139 20.21 -6.44 8.42
N LYS A 140 20.86 -5.31 8.09
CA LYS A 140 21.01 -4.84 6.71
C LYS A 140 21.86 -5.83 5.89
N THR A 141 23.00 -6.25 6.41
CA THR A 141 23.91 -7.20 5.75
C THR A 141 23.22 -8.54 5.51
N GLY A 142 22.52 -9.11 6.51
CA GLY A 142 21.77 -10.35 6.32
C GLY A 142 20.75 -10.29 5.18
N ARG A 143 19.97 -9.20 5.12
CA ARG A 143 19.01 -8.96 4.02
C ARG A 143 19.69 -8.74 2.66
N LEU A 144 20.81 -8.03 2.62
CA LEU A 144 21.59 -7.83 1.38
C LEU A 144 22.20 -9.14 0.88
N SER A 145 22.76 -9.96 1.78
CA SER A 145 23.29 -11.29 1.46
C SER A 145 22.19 -12.22 0.94
N ALA A 146 20.98 -12.19 1.51
CA ALA A 146 19.84 -12.94 0.97
C ALA A 146 19.49 -12.52 -0.47
N LYS A 147 19.46 -11.20 -0.75
CA LYS A 147 19.24 -10.67 -2.11
C LYS A 147 20.35 -11.10 -3.07
N ALA A 148 21.61 -11.01 -2.65
CA ALA A 148 22.76 -11.40 -3.45
C ALA A 148 22.72 -12.90 -3.77
N TYR A 149 22.41 -13.74 -2.78
CA TYR A 149 22.24 -15.18 -2.97
C TYR A 149 21.16 -15.48 -4.02
N LEU A 150 19.98 -14.87 -3.89
CA LEU A 150 18.92 -15.03 -4.89
C LEU A 150 19.34 -14.55 -6.28
N LYS A 151 20.13 -13.48 -6.39
CA LYS A 151 20.62 -13.01 -7.68
C LYS A 151 21.58 -14.01 -8.35
N VAL A 152 22.50 -14.59 -7.59
CA VAL A 152 23.55 -15.49 -8.10
C VAL A 152 23.02 -16.90 -8.35
N PHE A 153 22.29 -17.47 -7.39
CA PHE A 153 21.93 -18.89 -7.41
C PHE A 153 20.59 -19.20 -8.09
N ARG A 154 19.78 -18.19 -8.43
CA ARG A 154 18.44 -18.40 -9.01
C ARG A 154 18.46 -19.29 -10.25
N PHE A 155 19.44 -19.15 -11.15
CA PHE A 155 19.54 -19.96 -12.37
C PHE A 155 20.48 -21.17 -12.24
N THR A 156 20.60 -21.72 -11.04
CA THR A 156 21.41 -22.92 -10.74
C THR A 156 20.53 -24.13 -10.38
N PRO A 157 21.06 -25.37 -10.36
CA PRO A 157 20.32 -26.54 -9.93
C PRO A 157 19.83 -26.49 -8.47
N LEU A 158 20.45 -25.63 -7.64
CA LEU A 158 20.18 -25.50 -6.20
C LEU A 158 18.92 -24.70 -5.89
N TYR A 159 18.42 -23.91 -6.85
CA TYR A 159 17.23 -23.10 -6.69
C TYR A 159 16.08 -23.66 -7.51
N ARG A 160 14.90 -23.79 -6.91
CA ARG A 160 13.70 -24.32 -7.57
C ARG A 160 12.55 -23.31 -7.48
N GLY A 161 11.81 -23.16 -8.57
CA GLY A 161 10.65 -22.26 -8.65
C GLY A 161 9.79 -22.53 -9.88
N PRO A 162 8.66 -21.81 -10.02
CA PRO A 162 7.81 -21.87 -11.21
C PRO A 162 8.54 -21.34 -12.44
N PHE A 163 8.23 -21.93 -13.61
CA PHE A 163 8.82 -21.51 -14.89
C PHE A 163 8.59 -20.02 -15.18
N LEU A 164 7.35 -19.54 -15.04
CA LEU A 164 6.99 -18.15 -15.33
C LEU A 164 7.72 -17.14 -14.45
N HIS A 165 7.95 -17.45 -13.16
CA HIS A 165 8.76 -16.59 -12.31
C HIS A 165 10.21 -16.47 -12.83
N PHE A 166 10.82 -17.58 -13.24
CA PHE A 166 12.15 -17.54 -13.87
C PHE A 166 12.16 -16.74 -15.17
N LEU A 167 11.11 -16.89 -15.98
CA LEU A 167 10.94 -16.15 -17.23
C LEU A 167 10.87 -14.64 -16.97
N TRP A 168 10.01 -14.19 -16.05
CA TRP A 168 9.90 -12.78 -15.66
C TRP A 168 11.24 -12.21 -15.20
N LYS A 169 11.96 -12.93 -14.34
CA LYS A 169 13.30 -12.53 -13.88
C LYS A 169 14.34 -12.50 -15.01
N ARG A 170 14.23 -13.39 -16.00
CA ARG A 170 15.16 -13.46 -17.14
C ARG A 170 14.96 -12.32 -18.12
N ILE A 171 13.72 -11.93 -18.39
CA ILE A 171 13.37 -10.84 -19.32
C ILE A 171 13.36 -9.46 -18.65
N GLY A 172 13.52 -9.39 -17.32
CA GLY A 172 13.51 -8.13 -16.59
C GLY A 172 12.12 -7.50 -16.49
N LEU A 173 11.06 -8.32 -16.48
CA LEU A 173 9.70 -7.86 -16.23
C LEU A 173 9.55 -7.48 -14.75
N ASN A 174 8.83 -6.40 -14.47
CA ASN A 174 8.32 -6.10 -13.14
C ASN A 174 7.01 -6.86 -12.92
N PRO A 175 6.98 -7.93 -12.10
CA PRO A 175 5.78 -8.75 -11.98
C PRO A 175 4.65 -8.05 -11.22
N TRP A 176 4.95 -7.00 -10.46
CA TRP A 176 3.93 -6.33 -9.66
C TRP A 176 2.79 -5.75 -10.48
N ASP A 177 3.11 -5.18 -11.64
CA ASP A 177 2.12 -4.58 -12.55
C ASP A 177 1.16 -5.67 -13.05
N LEU A 178 1.71 -6.81 -13.48
CA LEU A 178 0.94 -7.98 -13.90
C LEU A 178 0.08 -8.57 -12.76
N ILE A 179 0.65 -8.69 -11.57
CA ILE A 179 -0.04 -9.25 -10.40
C ILE A 179 -1.19 -8.33 -9.96
N GLN A 180 -0.98 -7.02 -10.00
CA GLN A 180 -1.98 -6.03 -9.61
C GLN A 180 -3.13 -6.00 -10.61
N ASP A 181 -2.84 -5.89 -11.91
CA ASP A 181 -3.87 -5.54 -12.89
C ASP A 181 -4.50 -6.78 -13.53
N TYR A 182 -3.73 -7.86 -13.70
CA TYR A 182 -4.13 -8.98 -14.54
C TYR A 182 -4.40 -10.29 -13.80
N ILE A 183 -3.50 -10.70 -12.89
CA ILE A 183 -3.60 -12.02 -12.25
C ILE A 183 -4.64 -12.00 -11.11
N CYS A 184 -5.50 -13.02 -11.06
CA CYS A 184 -6.49 -13.22 -10.01
C CYS A 184 -6.33 -14.60 -9.35
N GLY A 185 -7.03 -14.85 -8.23
CA GLY A 185 -7.00 -16.13 -7.52
C GLY A 185 -5.68 -16.44 -6.80
N ILE A 186 -4.94 -15.41 -6.39
CA ILE A 186 -3.65 -15.57 -5.71
C ILE A 186 -3.90 -16.01 -4.26
N PRO A 187 -3.22 -17.03 -3.71
CA PRO A 187 -3.45 -17.44 -2.33
C PRO A 187 -3.07 -16.37 -1.28
N MET A 188 -3.97 -16.08 -0.33
CA MET A 188 -3.61 -15.28 0.85
C MET A 188 -2.73 -16.09 1.80
N SER A 189 -1.43 -15.81 1.81
CA SER A 189 -0.47 -16.37 2.77
C SER A 189 -0.21 -15.42 3.94
N SER A 190 -0.37 -15.92 5.16
CA SER A 190 -0.02 -15.19 6.40
C SER A 190 1.49 -14.87 6.51
N ALA A 191 2.33 -15.42 5.63
CA ALA A 191 3.75 -15.12 5.61
C ALA A 191 4.08 -13.77 4.95
N ILE A 192 3.18 -13.25 4.11
CA ILE A 192 3.49 -12.16 3.17
C ILE A 192 2.35 -11.17 2.97
N HIS A 193 1.07 -11.56 3.14
CA HIS A 193 -0.06 -10.66 2.98
C HIS A 193 -0.43 -9.97 4.29
N PRO A 194 -0.79 -8.68 4.27
CA PRO A 194 -1.28 -7.99 5.47
C PRO A 194 -2.71 -8.42 5.83
N VAL A 195 -3.50 -8.88 4.86
CA VAL A 195 -4.86 -9.40 5.03
C VAL A 195 -4.86 -10.89 4.76
N PHE A 196 -5.30 -11.69 5.72
CA PHE A 196 -5.39 -13.15 5.58
C PHE A 196 -6.30 -13.76 6.64
N MET A 197 -6.80 -14.97 6.37
CA MET A 197 -7.46 -15.82 7.37
C MET A 197 -6.85 -17.22 7.28
N LYS A 198 -6.36 -17.77 8.40
CA LYS A 198 -5.94 -19.17 8.44
C LYS A 198 -7.15 -20.09 8.30
N ARG A 199 -7.00 -21.24 7.64
CA ARG A 199 -8.10 -22.18 7.29
C ARG A 199 -9.00 -22.61 8.46
N ASN A 200 -8.47 -22.63 9.68
CA ASN A 200 -9.21 -22.99 10.89
C ASN A 200 -9.70 -21.76 11.70
N GLY A 201 -9.63 -20.56 11.14
CA GLY A 201 -9.94 -19.31 11.82
C GLY A 201 -8.99 -18.97 12.98
N ALA A 202 -7.88 -19.72 13.16
CA ALA A 202 -7.03 -19.55 14.34
C ALA A 202 -6.26 -18.23 14.36
N ALA A 203 -6.03 -17.61 13.20
CA ALA A 203 -5.44 -16.29 13.10
C ALA A 203 -6.00 -15.52 11.90
N VAL A 204 -6.24 -14.24 12.12
CA VAL A 204 -6.65 -13.26 11.13
C VAL A 204 -5.62 -12.14 11.03
N GLY A 205 -5.29 -11.75 9.82
CA GLY A 205 -4.52 -10.55 9.51
C GLY A 205 -5.44 -9.50 8.90
N ALA A 206 -5.29 -8.26 9.34
CA ALA A 206 -6.00 -7.11 8.79
C ALA A 206 -5.00 -5.98 8.47
N ALA A 207 -5.24 -5.26 7.37
CA ALA A 207 -4.48 -4.09 6.97
C ALA A 207 -5.07 -2.84 7.60
N PHE A 208 -4.23 -1.99 8.19
CA PHE A 208 -4.64 -0.72 8.77
C PHE A 208 -4.11 0.45 7.92
N VAL A 209 -5.03 1.27 7.43
CA VAL A 209 -4.81 2.26 6.37
C VAL A 209 -5.32 3.60 6.87
N GLY A 210 -4.58 4.67 6.60
CA GLY A 210 -5.09 6.03 6.75
C GLY A 210 -5.49 6.59 5.38
N ILE A 211 -6.62 7.29 5.34
CA ILE A 211 -7.21 7.91 4.17
C ILE A 211 -7.36 9.40 4.44
N ASP A 212 -6.90 10.23 3.52
CA ASP A 212 -7.10 11.68 3.58
C ASP A 212 -8.33 12.05 2.77
N LEU A 213 -9.30 12.67 3.44
CA LEU A 213 -10.58 13.11 2.89
C LEU A 213 -10.68 14.64 2.99
N LEU A 214 -10.79 15.31 1.85
CA LEU A 214 -10.98 16.75 1.77
C LEU A 214 -12.48 17.09 1.68
N PRO A 215 -13.04 17.85 2.64
CA PRO A 215 -14.38 18.38 2.52
C PRO A 215 -14.46 19.49 1.47
N SER A 216 -15.46 19.41 0.60
CA SER A 216 -15.77 20.41 -0.41
C SER A 216 -17.23 20.34 -0.80
N ARG A 217 -17.98 21.43 -0.60
CA ARG A 217 -19.38 21.58 -1.04
C ARG A 217 -20.29 20.43 -0.59
N GLY A 218 -20.14 20.02 0.68
CA GLY A 218 -20.93 18.94 1.27
C GLY A 218 -20.51 17.51 0.87
N LYS A 219 -19.37 17.36 0.19
CA LYS A 219 -18.80 16.06 -0.21
C LYS A 219 -17.42 15.86 0.42
N LEU A 220 -17.01 14.60 0.56
CA LEU A 220 -15.66 14.22 0.99
C LEU A 220 -14.89 13.63 -0.19
N TYR A 221 -13.87 14.35 -0.64
CA TYR A 221 -12.99 13.96 -1.73
C TYR A 221 -11.82 13.13 -1.20
N PHE A 222 -11.61 11.94 -1.74
CA PHE A 222 -10.41 11.15 -1.52
C PHE A 222 -9.19 11.87 -2.11
N MET A 223 -8.18 12.12 -1.28
CA MET A 223 -6.95 12.81 -1.68
C MET A 223 -5.74 11.87 -1.76
N GLU A 224 -5.64 10.93 -0.81
CA GLU A 224 -4.63 9.88 -0.77
C GLU A 224 -4.98 8.77 0.25
N GLY A 225 -4.41 7.58 0.04
CA GLY A 225 -4.43 6.47 0.99
C GLY A 225 -3.01 5.98 1.27
N ASN A 226 -2.70 5.60 2.52
CA ASN A 226 -1.38 5.07 2.83
C ASN A 226 -1.35 4.14 4.06
N PHE A 227 -0.37 3.22 4.10
CA PHE A 227 -0.05 2.36 5.24
C PHE A 227 0.84 3.08 6.27
N ASN A 228 0.50 4.32 6.57
CA ASN A 228 1.08 5.08 7.67
C ASN A 228 -0.04 5.91 8.29
N ALA A 229 -0.94 5.24 9.00
CA ALA A 229 -2.11 5.87 9.60
C ALA A 229 -1.77 7.16 10.39
N GLY A 230 -0.56 7.27 10.95
CA GLY A 230 -0.14 8.45 11.69
C GLY A 230 -0.61 8.31 13.13
N HIS A 231 0.31 7.84 13.98
CA HIS A 231 0.05 7.59 15.40
C HIS A 231 0.64 8.72 16.23
N TYR A 232 -0.22 9.65 16.61
CA TYR A 232 0.16 10.85 17.36
C TYR A 232 -0.61 10.92 18.67
N MET A 233 0.07 11.35 19.74
CA MET A 233 -0.54 11.48 21.06
C MET A 233 -1.72 12.43 21.09
N GLU A 234 -1.69 13.47 20.26
CA GLU A 234 -2.76 14.46 20.19
C GLU A 234 -4.11 13.80 19.91
N ARG A 235 -4.17 12.77 19.06
CA ARG A 235 -5.42 12.05 18.78
C ARG A 235 -6.08 11.48 20.03
N ALA A 236 -5.31 10.93 20.95
CA ALA A 236 -5.83 10.39 22.21
C ALA A 236 -6.37 11.49 23.16
N ARG A 237 -5.99 12.75 22.93
CA ARG A 237 -6.41 13.92 23.72
C ARG A 237 -7.61 14.65 23.11
N LEU A 238 -7.92 14.41 21.84
CA LEU A 238 -9.01 15.09 21.12
C LEU A 238 -10.40 14.54 21.45
N SER A 239 -10.49 13.35 22.05
CA SER A 239 -11.76 12.74 22.46
C SER A 239 -11.75 12.45 23.96
N PRO A 240 -12.83 12.80 24.70
CA PRO A 240 -12.98 12.41 26.10
C PRO A 240 -12.96 10.89 26.32
N ALA A 241 -13.31 10.11 25.29
CA ALA A 241 -13.30 8.64 25.32
C ALA A 241 -11.91 8.03 25.06
N GLY A 242 -10.87 8.86 24.92
CA GLY A 242 -9.50 8.43 24.62
C GLY A 242 -9.25 8.27 23.12
N ASP A 243 -8.32 7.38 22.76
CA ASP A 243 -7.93 7.20 21.35
C ASP A 243 -9.02 6.46 20.55
N THR A 244 -9.64 7.16 19.59
CA THR A 244 -10.73 6.62 18.77
C THR A 244 -10.33 5.36 18.01
N VAL A 245 -9.12 5.31 17.43
CA VAL A 245 -8.59 4.13 16.73
C VAL A 245 -8.49 2.93 17.65
N CYS A 246 -7.91 3.09 18.85
CA CYS A 246 -7.81 2.00 19.80
C CYS A 246 -9.20 1.49 20.20
N ARG A 247 -10.13 2.39 20.49
CA ARG A 247 -11.50 2.03 20.87
C ARG A 247 -12.18 1.20 19.78
N HIS A 248 -12.18 1.66 18.53
CA HIS A 248 -12.80 0.92 17.43
C HIS A 248 -12.12 -0.42 17.14
N LEU A 249 -10.80 -0.51 17.31
CA LEU A 249 -10.08 -1.79 17.21
C LEU A 249 -10.51 -2.78 18.30
N LEU A 250 -10.67 -2.30 19.54
CA LEU A 250 -11.13 -3.11 20.66
C LEU A 250 -12.58 -3.55 20.47
N ASP A 251 -13.47 -2.66 20.02
CA ASP A 251 -14.87 -2.98 19.73
C ASP A 251 -14.99 -4.02 18.62
N TRP A 252 -14.23 -3.83 17.52
CA TRP A 252 -14.15 -4.81 16.45
C TRP A 252 -13.65 -6.17 16.97
N ALA A 253 -12.56 -6.18 17.74
CA ALA A 253 -12.03 -7.42 18.32
C ALA A 253 -13.02 -8.11 19.26
N LYS A 254 -13.73 -7.35 20.10
CA LYS A 254 -14.77 -7.84 21.00
C LYS A 254 -15.92 -8.47 20.22
N SER A 255 -16.43 -7.76 19.19
CA SER A 255 -17.54 -8.24 18.35
C SER A 255 -17.23 -9.56 17.63
N ARG A 256 -15.95 -9.83 17.39
CA ARG A 256 -15.46 -11.06 16.74
C ARG A 256 -14.96 -12.11 17.73
N GLY A 257 -15.04 -11.85 19.04
CA GLY A 257 -14.59 -12.78 20.08
C GLY A 257 -13.08 -12.98 20.13
N TYR A 258 -12.29 -11.97 19.75
CA TYR A 258 -10.84 -12.02 19.81
C TYR A 258 -10.32 -11.54 21.18
N PRO A 259 -9.70 -12.42 22.00
CA PRO A 259 -9.24 -12.07 23.34
C PRO A 259 -7.93 -11.28 23.33
N ALA A 260 -7.21 -11.26 22.21
CA ALA A 260 -5.94 -10.57 22.07
C ALA A 260 -5.69 -10.11 20.64
N MET A 261 -5.00 -8.99 20.52
CA MET A 261 -4.59 -8.37 19.26
C MET A 261 -3.12 -7.97 19.32
N HIS A 262 -2.40 -8.24 18.24
CA HIS A 262 -1.08 -7.67 18.00
C HIS A 262 -1.18 -6.55 16.97
N PHE A 263 -0.67 -5.38 17.33
CA PHE A 263 -0.72 -4.18 16.49
C PHE A 263 0.67 -3.84 15.97
N TYR A 264 0.80 -3.73 14.65
CA TYR A 264 2.00 -3.25 13.98
C TYR A 264 1.76 -1.82 13.50
N PRO A 265 2.27 -0.78 14.19
CA PRO A 265 1.78 0.59 14.02
C PRO A 265 2.08 1.21 12.65
N SER A 266 3.28 1.07 12.08
CA SER A 266 3.60 1.61 10.73
C SER A 266 5.07 1.34 10.35
N ASN A 267 5.49 1.81 9.16
CA ASN A 267 6.91 1.92 8.78
C ASN A 267 7.59 3.19 9.29
N LEU A 268 7.06 3.83 10.33
CA LEU A 268 7.72 5.01 10.86
C LEU A 268 9.16 4.67 11.27
N LYS A 269 10.09 5.56 10.91
CA LYS A 269 11.46 5.57 11.44
C LYS A 269 11.49 5.93 12.95
N THR A 270 10.32 6.08 13.56
CA THR A 270 10.09 6.52 14.93
C THR A 270 9.34 5.43 15.69
N GLN A 271 9.60 5.38 16.99
CA GLN A 271 8.97 4.42 17.90
C GLN A 271 7.48 4.74 18.07
N PHE A 272 6.68 3.73 18.35
CA PHE A 272 5.31 3.97 18.83
C PHE A 272 5.38 4.74 20.17
N PRO A 273 4.65 5.87 20.32
CA PRO A 273 4.78 6.70 21.52
C PRO A 273 4.44 5.94 22.80
N GLU A 274 5.26 6.09 23.85
CA GLU A 274 5.09 5.38 25.12
C GLU A 274 3.78 5.74 25.82
N ASP A 275 3.45 7.03 25.84
CA ASP A 275 2.20 7.51 26.43
C ASP A 275 0.97 6.97 25.68
N LEU A 276 1.09 6.78 24.36
CA LEU A 276 -0.01 6.26 23.53
C LEU A 276 -0.21 4.79 23.83
N GLU A 277 0.88 4.04 23.93
CA GLU A 277 0.86 2.64 24.32
C GLU A 277 0.24 2.45 25.70
N ARG A 278 0.61 3.29 26.68
CA ARG A 278 0.03 3.21 28.03
C ARG A 278 -1.47 3.45 28.00
N SER A 279 -1.92 4.50 27.31
CA SER A 279 -3.35 4.79 27.11
C SER A 279 -4.07 3.63 26.44
N TRP A 280 -3.49 3.06 25.37
CA TRP A 280 -4.07 1.90 24.67
C TRP A 280 -4.15 0.66 25.58
N GLN A 281 -3.13 0.41 26.41
CA GLN A 281 -3.12 -0.71 27.35
C GLN A 281 -4.18 -0.56 28.45
N GLU A 282 -4.42 0.66 28.94
CA GLU A 282 -5.47 0.96 29.93
C GLU A 282 -6.88 0.74 29.34
N MET A 283 -7.11 1.24 28.13
CA MET A 283 -8.36 1.00 27.38
C MET A 283 -8.58 -0.50 27.13
N ALA A 284 -7.54 -1.21 26.68
CA ALA A 284 -7.61 -2.62 26.37
C ALA A 284 -7.88 -3.48 27.62
N ARG A 285 -7.26 -3.15 28.76
CA ARG A 285 -7.53 -3.79 30.05
C ARG A 285 -9.01 -3.64 30.45
N SER A 286 -9.56 -2.45 30.27
CA SER A 286 -10.97 -2.15 30.57
C SER A 286 -11.92 -2.92 29.65
N ALA A 287 -11.53 -3.15 28.39
CA ALA A 287 -12.27 -3.95 27.42
C ALA A 287 -12.11 -5.47 27.57
N GLY A 288 -11.21 -5.94 28.46
CA GLY A 288 -10.89 -7.37 28.59
C GLY A 288 -10.13 -7.97 27.41
N ILE A 289 -9.40 -7.14 26.64
CA ILE A 289 -8.66 -7.56 25.45
C ILE A 289 -7.17 -7.28 25.67
N ALA A 290 -6.31 -8.24 25.36
CA ALA A 290 -4.87 -8.01 25.43
C ALA A 290 -4.37 -7.35 24.13
N ILE A 291 -3.80 -6.14 24.22
CA ILE A 291 -3.12 -5.50 23.08
C ILE A 291 -1.61 -5.55 23.24
N LYS A 292 -0.90 -5.92 22.17
CA LYS A 292 0.57 -5.89 22.13
C LYS A 292 1.09 -5.15 20.91
N ILE A 293 2.04 -4.24 21.14
CA ILE A 293 2.69 -3.49 20.06
C ILE A 293 3.88 -4.30 19.52
N ILE A 294 3.98 -4.38 18.19
CA ILE A 294 5.11 -4.99 17.49
C ILE A 294 6.08 -3.89 17.03
N ASP A 295 7.35 -4.02 17.39
CA ASP A 295 8.41 -3.13 16.88
C ASP A 295 8.97 -3.60 15.54
N ASP A 296 9.41 -2.65 14.72
CA ASP A 296 10.32 -2.97 13.61
C ASP A 296 11.69 -3.37 14.19
N PRO A 297 12.20 -4.58 13.88
CA PRO A 297 13.48 -5.06 14.43
C PRO A 297 14.68 -4.19 14.04
N TYR A 298 14.59 -3.41 12.96
CA TYR A 298 15.64 -2.50 12.52
C TYR A 298 15.68 -1.19 13.31
N PHE A 299 14.50 -0.65 13.66
CA PHE A 299 14.42 0.59 14.44
C PHE A 299 14.47 0.30 15.94
N GLY A 300 13.71 -0.69 16.38
CA GLY A 300 13.53 -1.08 17.78
C GLY A 300 12.96 0.03 18.64
N SER A 301 12.80 -0.27 19.93
CA SER A 301 12.44 0.68 20.96
C SER A 301 13.12 0.29 22.29
N PRO A 302 13.23 1.22 23.25
CA PRO A 302 13.67 0.89 24.60
C PRO A 302 12.66 0.01 25.36
N GLN A 303 11.41 -0.09 24.90
CA GLN A 303 10.38 -0.91 25.51
C GLN A 303 10.55 -2.40 25.17
N ALA A 304 10.14 -3.27 26.09
CA ALA A 304 10.13 -4.73 25.91
C ALA A 304 8.93 -5.16 25.06
N ARG A 305 9.01 -4.90 23.75
CA ARG A 305 7.96 -5.24 22.77
C ARG A 305 8.27 -6.51 21.99
N ILE A 306 7.25 -7.03 21.31
CA ILE A 306 7.38 -8.14 20.37
C ILE A 306 8.27 -7.71 19.19
N ARG A 307 9.19 -8.60 18.76
CA ARG A 307 10.13 -8.36 17.65
C ARG A 307 10.15 -9.51 16.66
N GLY A 308 9.13 -9.55 15.81
CA GLY A 308 9.05 -10.50 14.71
C GLY A 308 7.65 -11.06 14.51
N LEU A 309 7.15 -10.93 13.29
CA LEU A 309 5.77 -11.30 12.94
C LEU A 309 5.54 -12.81 12.98
N GLN A 310 6.49 -13.59 12.48
CA GLN A 310 6.27 -14.99 12.10
C GLN A 310 6.04 -15.94 13.30
N ARG A 311 6.81 -15.79 14.38
CA ARG A 311 6.64 -16.61 15.60
C ARG A 311 5.38 -16.26 16.38
N GLU A 312 4.89 -15.04 16.22
CA GLU A 312 3.77 -14.50 17.01
C GLU A 312 2.43 -14.77 16.36
N LEU A 313 2.40 -14.96 15.04
CA LEU A 313 1.22 -15.43 14.30
C LEU A 313 0.79 -16.87 14.64
N GLU A 314 1.62 -17.62 15.34
CA GLU A 314 1.25 -18.93 15.91
C GLU A 314 0.50 -18.78 17.25
N ARG A 315 0.68 -17.65 17.94
CA ARG A 315 0.14 -17.37 19.28
C ARG A 315 -0.98 -16.33 19.27
N CYS A 316 -1.10 -15.57 18.18
CA CYS A 316 -2.03 -14.46 18.06
C CYS A 316 -3.23 -14.84 17.20
N ARG A 317 -4.43 -14.47 17.69
CA ARG A 317 -5.67 -14.61 16.91
C ARG A 317 -5.88 -13.46 15.92
N VAL A 318 -5.31 -12.29 16.17
CA VAL A 318 -5.47 -11.10 15.31
C VAL A 318 -4.20 -10.29 15.18
N LEU A 319 -3.71 -10.16 13.96
CA LEU A 319 -2.67 -9.20 13.60
C LEU A 319 -3.31 -8.01 12.87
N VAL A 320 -3.18 -6.82 13.43
CA VAL A 320 -3.51 -5.58 12.72
C VAL A 320 -2.22 -4.93 12.24
N ASN A 321 -2.11 -4.78 10.92
CA ASN A 321 -0.89 -4.41 10.25
C ASN A 321 -1.01 -3.04 9.58
N GLY A 322 -0.49 -2.01 10.25
CA GLY A 322 -0.32 -0.66 9.70
C GLY A 322 0.95 -0.48 8.89
N ARG A 323 1.73 -1.53 8.63
CA ARG A 323 3.00 -1.45 7.88
C ARG A 323 2.76 -1.62 6.38
N TYR A 324 3.36 -0.74 5.57
CA TYR A 324 3.60 -0.97 4.14
C TYR A 324 4.41 -2.25 3.95
N ILE A 325 3.79 -3.25 3.33
CA ILE A 325 4.39 -4.48 2.85
C ILE A 325 4.20 -4.50 1.33
N SER A 326 5.29 -4.59 0.57
CA SER A 326 5.20 -4.64 -0.89
C SER A 326 4.29 -5.79 -1.34
N GLY A 327 3.22 -5.44 -2.04
CA GLY A 327 2.21 -6.38 -2.52
C GLY A 327 1.05 -5.64 -3.20
N PRO A 328 0.14 -6.36 -3.86
CA PRO A 328 -0.91 -5.78 -4.69
C PRO A 328 -1.83 -4.81 -3.94
N ILE A 329 -2.31 -5.18 -2.74
CA ILE A 329 -3.15 -4.30 -1.92
C ILE A 329 -2.42 -2.99 -1.56
N THR A 330 -1.12 -3.06 -1.30
CA THR A 330 -0.32 -1.90 -0.92
C THR A 330 -0.07 -1.01 -2.13
N THR A 331 0.16 -1.58 -3.30
CA THR A 331 0.32 -0.82 -4.54
C THR A 331 -1.00 -0.18 -4.97
N LEU A 332 -2.13 -0.87 -4.80
CA LEU A 332 -3.46 -0.29 -4.99
C LEU A 332 -3.64 0.97 -4.12
N ILE A 333 -3.44 0.83 -2.81
CA ILE A 333 -3.76 1.90 -1.85
C ILE A 333 -2.77 3.06 -1.91
N ALA A 334 -1.47 2.76 -1.96
CA ALA A 334 -0.42 3.78 -1.86
C ALA A 334 0.16 4.21 -3.23
N GLY A 335 -0.20 3.52 -4.31
CA GLY A 335 0.18 3.87 -5.67
C GLY A 335 -0.65 5.05 -6.16
N LYS A 336 0.03 6.13 -6.59
CA LYS A 336 -0.66 7.32 -7.11
C LYS A 336 -1.44 6.98 -8.38
N GLY A 337 -2.74 7.22 -8.39
CA GLY A 337 -3.62 7.02 -9.55
C GLY A 337 -4.26 5.62 -9.64
N VAL A 338 -3.75 4.64 -8.90
CA VAL A 338 -4.21 3.24 -9.03
C VAL A 338 -5.58 3.04 -8.37
N LEU A 339 -5.75 3.54 -7.15
CA LEU A 339 -7.03 3.45 -6.44
C LEU A 339 -8.09 4.36 -7.08
N GLU A 340 -7.68 5.50 -7.62
CA GLU A 340 -8.55 6.41 -8.37
C GLU A 340 -9.11 5.74 -9.63
N ASP A 341 -8.30 4.95 -10.35
CA ASP A 341 -8.78 4.17 -11.50
C ASP A 341 -9.80 3.09 -11.08
N ALA A 342 -9.60 2.47 -9.91
CA ALA A 342 -10.60 1.57 -9.33
C ALA A 342 -11.89 2.30 -8.93
N PHE A 343 -11.80 3.54 -8.44
CA PHE A 343 -12.97 4.38 -8.17
C PHE A 343 -13.71 4.79 -9.44
N LEU A 344 -13.00 5.13 -10.52
CA LEU A 344 -13.63 5.40 -11.83
C LEU A 344 -14.49 4.21 -12.25
N ASN A 345 -13.91 3.01 -12.24
CA ASN A 345 -14.62 1.78 -12.58
C ASN A 345 -15.84 1.56 -11.68
N HIS A 346 -15.69 1.73 -10.36
CA HIS A 346 -16.83 1.67 -9.43
C HIS A 346 -17.93 2.69 -9.78
N ASN A 347 -17.55 3.95 -10.00
CA ASN A 347 -18.48 5.06 -10.21
C ASN A 347 -19.26 4.95 -11.53
N THR A 348 -18.77 4.20 -12.53
CA THR A 348 -19.51 3.96 -13.79
C THR A 348 -20.84 3.25 -13.58
N SER A 349 -20.95 2.41 -12.55
CA SER A 349 -22.15 1.62 -12.24
C SER A 349 -22.82 2.01 -10.92
N ALA A 350 -22.16 2.84 -10.10
CA ALA A 350 -22.71 3.31 -8.83
C ALA A 350 -23.70 4.46 -9.03
N ALA A 351 -24.79 4.40 -8.26
CA ALA A 351 -25.71 5.52 -8.05
C ALA A 351 -24.94 6.72 -7.45
N GLU A 352 -25.38 7.95 -7.74
CA GLU A 352 -24.64 9.18 -7.42
C GLU A 352 -24.28 9.29 -5.93
N GLU A 353 -25.21 8.92 -5.05
CA GLU A 353 -25.04 8.95 -3.60
C GLU A 353 -24.02 7.93 -3.07
N LYS A 354 -23.66 6.93 -3.89
CA LYS A 354 -22.64 5.91 -3.56
C LYS A 354 -21.30 6.17 -4.25
N ARG A 355 -21.21 7.20 -5.09
CA ARG A 355 -19.97 7.51 -5.80
C ARG A 355 -18.91 8.00 -4.83
N ILE A 356 -17.68 7.59 -5.11
CA ILE A 356 -16.50 8.07 -4.40
C ILE A 356 -15.98 9.30 -5.13
N TRP A 357 -15.89 10.43 -4.44
CA TRP A 357 -15.39 11.68 -4.99
C TRP A 357 -13.86 11.70 -4.88
N PHE A 358 -13.17 12.12 -5.93
CA PHE A 358 -11.72 12.31 -5.98
C PHE A 358 -11.37 13.34 -7.07
N PRO A 359 -10.20 13.99 -7.02
CA PRO A 359 -9.80 14.97 -8.03
C PRO A 359 -9.69 14.39 -9.44
N GLY A 360 -10.24 15.10 -10.43
CA GLY A 360 -10.04 14.81 -11.85
C GLY A 360 -8.57 14.93 -12.28
N LYS A 361 -8.14 14.05 -13.19
CA LYS A 361 -6.79 14.11 -13.81
C LYS A 361 -6.75 15.23 -14.86
N VAL A 362 -5.64 15.96 -14.90
CA VAL A 362 -5.40 17.04 -15.87
C VAL A 362 -4.30 16.58 -16.83
N HIS A 363 -4.65 16.35 -18.10
CA HIS A 363 -3.70 15.89 -19.13
C HIS A 363 -3.28 17.00 -20.08
N SER A 364 -4.12 18.02 -20.23
CA SER A 364 -3.95 19.10 -21.20
C SER A 364 -4.49 20.43 -20.68
N ASP A 365 -4.25 21.50 -21.44
CA ASP A 365 -4.74 22.84 -21.10
C ASP A 365 -6.28 22.90 -21.05
N THR A 366 -6.99 22.05 -21.81
CA THR A 366 -8.46 22.00 -21.83
C THR A 366 -9.05 21.34 -20.58
N ASP A 367 -8.25 20.58 -19.84
CA ASP A 367 -8.69 19.92 -18.60
C ASP A 367 -8.46 20.81 -17.38
N LEU A 368 -7.80 21.97 -17.55
CA LEU A 368 -7.50 22.87 -16.42
C LEU A 368 -8.79 23.53 -15.92
N PRO A 369 -9.07 23.47 -14.61
CA PRO A 369 -10.14 24.26 -14.01
C PRO A 369 -9.84 25.75 -14.19
N ASP A 370 -10.87 26.55 -14.41
CA ASP A 370 -10.73 28.00 -14.57
C ASP A 370 -10.14 28.64 -13.29
N PRO A 371 -8.92 29.22 -13.35
CA PRO A 371 -8.25 29.81 -12.19
C PRO A 371 -8.93 31.07 -11.66
N ASP A 372 -9.84 31.67 -12.43
CA ASP A 372 -10.54 32.90 -12.08
C ASP A 372 -11.80 32.62 -11.23
N LEU A 373 -12.32 31.37 -11.23
CA LEU A 373 -13.44 30.96 -10.36
C LEU A 373 -13.12 31.02 -8.87
N ASN A 374 -11.84 30.89 -8.49
CA ASN A 374 -11.38 30.96 -7.11
C ASN A 374 -10.11 31.82 -7.02
N PRO A 375 -10.22 33.14 -6.79
CA PRO A 375 -9.08 34.07 -6.83
C PRO A 375 -8.01 33.76 -5.77
N ALA A 376 -8.41 33.16 -4.65
CA ALA A 376 -7.57 32.82 -3.51
C ALA A 376 -6.84 31.45 -3.62
N LEU A 377 -7.24 30.60 -4.56
CA LEU A 377 -6.85 29.19 -4.57
C LEU A 377 -5.99 28.82 -5.79
N PRO A 378 -5.13 27.79 -5.66
CA PRO A 378 -4.59 27.08 -6.81
C PRO A 378 -5.72 26.43 -7.60
N ASN A 379 -5.50 26.18 -8.89
CA ASN A 379 -6.40 25.37 -9.72
C ASN A 379 -5.77 24.05 -10.16
N LEU A 380 -4.47 23.86 -9.91
CA LEU A 380 -3.73 22.67 -10.31
C LEU A 380 -2.80 22.16 -9.18
N ILE A 381 -2.81 20.84 -8.98
CA ILE A 381 -1.83 20.13 -8.16
C ILE A 381 -1.06 19.12 -9.01
N ILE A 382 0.26 19.16 -8.95
CA ILE A 382 1.16 18.21 -9.60
C ILE A 382 1.89 17.41 -8.52
N LYS A 383 1.85 16.08 -8.63
CA LYS A 383 2.49 15.14 -7.69
C LYS A 383 3.62 14.36 -8.40
N ASP A 384 4.85 14.46 -7.91
CA ASP A 384 5.97 13.60 -8.32
C ASP A 384 5.75 12.18 -7.78
N VAL A 385 5.66 11.18 -8.66
CA VAL A 385 5.43 9.78 -8.29
C VAL A 385 6.55 9.18 -7.44
N ARG A 386 7.76 9.73 -7.51
CA ARG A 386 8.96 9.22 -6.82
C ARG A 386 9.19 9.84 -5.45
N ARG A 387 8.53 10.96 -5.14
CA ARG A 387 8.68 11.69 -3.88
C ARG A 387 7.41 11.56 -3.04
N ASP A 388 7.60 11.56 -1.73
CA ASP A 388 6.55 11.37 -0.72
C ASP A 388 6.61 12.50 0.33
N ARG A 389 5.60 12.56 1.23
CA ARG A 389 5.49 13.51 2.36
C ARG A 389 5.43 14.99 1.94
N GLY A 390 4.69 15.31 0.89
CA GLY A 390 4.51 16.69 0.43
C GLY A 390 5.72 17.33 -0.25
N ALA A 391 6.91 16.69 -0.23
CA ALA A 391 8.11 17.17 -0.92
C ALA A 391 8.00 17.08 -2.46
N GLY A 392 7.15 16.17 -2.94
CA GLY A 392 6.81 16.00 -4.36
C GLY A 392 5.54 16.72 -4.81
N ILE A 393 4.94 17.56 -3.95
CA ILE A 393 3.71 18.29 -4.28
C ILE A 393 4.06 19.70 -4.75
N TYR A 394 3.52 20.05 -5.91
CA TYR A 394 3.63 21.36 -6.54
C TYR A 394 2.22 21.90 -6.79
N LEU A 395 1.95 23.11 -6.35
CA LEU A 395 0.67 23.78 -6.53
C LEU A 395 0.85 24.93 -7.52
N PHE A 396 -0.13 25.11 -8.40
CA PHE A 396 -0.11 26.15 -9.42
C PHE A 396 -1.45 26.87 -9.49
N LYS A 397 -1.37 28.17 -9.73
CA LYS A 397 -2.46 28.96 -10.25
C LYS A 397 -2.13 29.35 -11.68
N THR A 398 -2.80 28.78 -12.67
CA THR A 398 -2.36 28.88 -14.07
C THR A 398 -3.49 28.75 -15.07
N ARG A 399 -3.35 29.38 -16.23
CA ARG A 399 -4.22 29.19 -17.40
C ARG A 399 -3.67 28.17 -18.40
N THR A 400 -2.41 27.75 -18.22
CA THR A 400 -1.73 26.79 -19.10
C THR A 400 -1.00 25.73 -18.29
N LEU A 401 -0.91 24.52 -18.83
CA LEU A 401 -0.34 23.38 -18.14
C LEU A 401 1.19 23.55 -18.05
N PRO A 402 1.77 23.61 -16.84
CA PRO A 402 3.20 23.82 -16.67
C PRO A 402 4.01 22.69 -17.31
N LEU A 403 5.20 22.99 -17.85
CA LEU A 403 6.10 21.99 -18.45
C LEU A 403 6.38 20.80 -17.53
N GLN A 404 6.40 21.02 -16.22
CA GLN A 404 6.61 19.97 -15.23
C GLN A 404 5.54 18.86 -15.30
N ALA A 405 4.29 19.20 -15.60
CA ALA A 405 3.19 18.24 -15.78
C ALA A 405 3.42 17.29 -16.97
N ARG A 406 4.23 17.71 -17.96
CA ARG A 406 4.52 16.96 -19.18
C ARG A 406 5.64 15.92 -19.00
N THR A 407 6.15 15.76 -17.79
CA THR A 407 7.23 14.82 -17.51
C THR A 407 6.68 13.47 -17.02
N PRO A 408 7.27 12.33 -17.40
CA PRO A 408 6.71 10.99 -17.16
C PRO A 408 6.71 10.54 -15.69
N HIS A 409 7.14 11.40 -14.76
CA HIS A 409 7.17 11.10 -13.33
C HIS A 409 6.23 12.00 -12.53
N HIS A 410 5.40 12.79 -13.21
CA HIS A 410 4.42 13.64 -12.55
C HIS A 410 3.02 13.23 -12.96
N VAL A 411 2.10 13.29 -12.01
CA VAL A 411 0.67 13.16 -12.26
C VAL A 411 0.02 14.46 -11.81
N SER A 412 -0.85 14.98 -12.67
CA SER A 412 -1.50 16.28 -12.49
C SER A 412 -2.98 16.07 -12.24
N TYR A 413 -3.50 16.80 -11.25
CA TYR A 413 -4.91 16.79 -10.89
C TYR A 413 -5.42 18.22 -10.76
N GLU A 414 -6.73 18.37 -10.89
CA GLU A 414 -7.38 19.60 -10.46
C GLU A 414 -7.14 19.84 -8.97
N PHE A 415 -7.03 21.11 -8.58
CA PHE A 415 -7.09 21.48 -7.18
C PHE A 415 -8.55 21.61 -6.77
N ILE A 416 -9.00 20.78 -5.83
CA ILE A 416 -10.37 20.83 -5.30
C ILE A 416 -10.48 22.00 -4.31
N PRO A 417 -11.39 22.97 -4.53
CA PRO A 417 -11.63 24.05 -3.58
C PRO A 417 -12.16 23.49 -2.26
N PRO A 418 -11.44 23.66 -1.13
CA PRO A 418 -11.85 23.06 0.14
C PRO A 418 -12.95 23.89 0.81
N ASP A 419 -13.73 23.23 1.66
CA ASP A 419 -14.47 23.91 2.72
C ASP A 419 -13.47 24.45 3.77
N TYR A 420 -13.84 25.53 4.47
CA TYR A 420 -12.94 26.18 5.43
C TYR A 420 -13.29 25.90 6.88
N HIS A 421 -12.27 25.83 7.71
CA HIS A 421 -12.39 26.07 9.14
C HIS A 421 -12.20 27.57 9.37
N GLU A 422 -13.14 28.20 10.06
CA GLU A 422 -13.10 29.63 10.35
C GLU A 422 -12.77 29.85 11.82
N GLU A 423 -11.79 30.71 12.06
CA GLU A 423 -11.32 31.07 13.41
C GLU A 423 -11.17 32.60 13.49
N SER A 424 -11.56 33.18 14.63
CA SER A 424 -11.35 34.60 14.89
C SER A 424 -9.97 34.82 15.52
N ILE A 425 -9.09 35.50 14.80
CA ILE A 425 -7.72 35.82 15.25
C ILE A 425 -7.59 37.34 15.23
N ASP A 426 -7.26 37.94 16.38
CA ASP A 426 -7.13 39.39 16.54
C ASP A 426 -8.37 40.18 16.09
N GLY A 427 -9.57 39.60 16.24
CA GLY A 427 -10.84 40.19 15.84
C GLY A 427 -11.19 40.04 14.36
N GLU A 428 -10.32 39.42 13.55
CA GLU A 428 -10.58 39.13 12.15
C GLU A 428 -10.94 37.66 11.93
N LEU A 429 -11.94 37.39 11.10
CA LEU A 429 -12.30 36.03 10.71
C LEU A 429 -11.30 35.52 9.67
N LYS A 430 -10.53 34.49 10.02
CA LYS A 430 -9.54 33.85 9.16
C LYS A 430 -10.03 32.48 8.70
N ARG A 431 -9.74 32.15 7.45
CA ARG A 431 -10.15 30.89 6.80
C ARG A 431 -8.96 29.95 6.66
N PHE A 432 -9.10 28.74 7.17
CA PHE A 432 -8.07 27.70 7.14
C PHE A 432 -8.56 26.50 6.35
N VAL A 433 -7.67 25.88 5.58
CA VAL A 433 -7.98 24.60 4.93
C VAL A 433 -7.97 23.52 5.98
N TYR A 434 -8.93 22.61 5.94
CA TYR A 434 -8.92 21.42 6.78
C TYR A 434 -9.18 20.15 5.97
N LEU A 435 -8.74 19.02 6.50
CA LEU A 435 -9.08 17.70 5.97
C LEU A 435 -9.33 16.73 7.11
N PHE A 436 -9.95 15.60 6.79
CA PHE A 436 -10.08 14.48 7.70
C PHE A 436 -9.09 13.37 7.35
N ARG A 437 -8.30 12.97 8.33
CA ARG A 437 -7.55 11.72 8.32
C ARG A 437 -8.47 10.63 8.87
N ALA A 438 -9.14 9.91 7.99
CA ALA A 438 -9.96 8.76 8.36
C ALA A 438 -9.13 7.48 8.44
N TYR A 439 -9.53 6.58 9.33
CA TYR A 439 -8.83 5.32 9.57
C TYR A 439 -9.68 4.14 9.12
N LEU A 440 -9.07 3.27 8.32
CA LEU A 440 -9.72 2.12 7.71
C LEU A 440 -8.98 0.84 8.11
N LEU A 441 -9.73 -0.12 8.63
CA LEU A 441 -9.27 -1.50 8.78
C LEU A 441 -9.86 -2.33 7.65
N ILE A 442 -9.01 -2.91 6.81
CA ILE A 442 -9.40 -3.91 5.82
C ILE A 442 -9.06 -5.29 6.35
N ALA A 443 -10.08 -6.11 6.57
CA ALA A 443 -9.96 -7.46 7.08
C ALA A 443 -10.65 -8.45 6.11
N PRO A 444 -10.45 -9.77 6.26
CA PRO A 444 -11.04 -10.76 5.36
C PRO A 444 -12.58 -10.68 5.32
N ASP A 445 -13.19 -10.32 6.44
CA ASP A 445 -14.63 -10.16 6.63
C ASP A 445 -15.20 -8.83 6.11
N GLY A 446 -14.36 -7.87 5.71
CA GLY A 446 -14.82 -6.60 5.16
C GLY A 446 -13.99 -5.37 5.56
N ALA A 447 -14.51 -4.21 5.19
CA ALA A 447 -14.00 -2.90 5.57
C ALA A 447 -14.65 -2.41 6.87
N HIS A 448 -13.84 -1.85 7.77
CA HIS A 448 -14.31 -1.33 9.05
C HIS A 448 -13.73 0.07 9.30
N TYR A 449 -14.60 1.02 9.66
CA TYR A 449 -14.21 2.37 10.04
C TYR A 449 -13.60 2.37 11.46
N MET A 450 -12.47 3.05 11.62
CA MET A 450 -11.69 3.08 12.85
C MET A 450 -11.61 4.50 13.46
N GLY A 451 -12.53 5.38 13.08
CA GLY A 451 -12.54 6.79 13.48
C GLY A 451 -11.84 7.70 12.48
N ALA A 452 -11.86 9.00 12.78
CA ALA A 452 -11.16 10.02 12.01
C ALA A 452 -10.48 11.04 12.93
N ARG A 453 -9.72 11.94 12.31
CA ARG A 453 -9.13 13.11 12.93
C ARG A 453 -9.23 14.28 11.96
N LYS A 454 -9.57 15.46 12.47
CA LYS A 454 -9.61 16.70 11.70
C LYS A 454 -8.25 17.40 11.81
N ASP A 455 -7.59 17.65 10.69
CA ASP A 455 -6.32 18.35 10.61
C ASP A 455 -6.52 19.70 9.90
N VAL A 456 -6.04 20.78 10.50
CA VAL A 456 -6.20 22.17 10.02
C VAL A 456 -4.85 22.75 9.61
N SER A 457 -4.84 23.50 8.51
CA SER A 457 -3.64 24.14 8.00
C SER A 457 -3.07 25.14 9.01
N PRO A 458 -1.74 25.29 9.10
CA PRO A 458 -1.11 26.22 10.05
C PRO A 458 -1.27 27.69 9.65
N ILE A 459 -1.49 27.96 8.38
CA ILE A 459 -1.54 29.33 7.83
C ILE A 459 -2.91 29.52 7.17
N PRO A 460 -3.59 30.66 7.39
CA PRO A 460 -4.85 30.93 6.73
C PRO A 460 -4.66 31.19 5.23
N VAL A 461 -5.70 30.90 4.48
CA VAL A 461 -5.79 31.22 3.05
C VAL A 461 -5.85 32.74 2.89
N ALA A 462 -5.05 33.27 1.96
CA ALA A 462 -5.05 34.69 1.62
C ALA A 462 -6.24 35.02 0.70
N ASP A 463 -6.66 36.27 0.66
CA ASP A 463 -7.80 36.68 -0.18
C ASP A 463 -7.52 36.57 -1.69
N THR A 464 -6.25 36.67 -2.08
CA THR A 464 -5.81 36.50 -3.46
C THR A 464 -4.54 35.67 -3.54
N LEU A 465 -4.41 34.93 -4.64
CA LEU A 465 -3.22 34.17 -4.98
C LEU A 465 -2.73 34.62 -6.35
N PRO A 466 -1.46 35.03 -6.51
CA PRO A 466 -0.92 35.39 -7.82
C PRO A 466 -0.79 34.18 -8.74
N PHE A 467 -0.85 34.43 -10.05
CA PHE A 467 -0.57 33.41 -11.06
C PHE A 467 0.88 32.90 -10.96
N GLY A 468 1.06 31.62 -11.27
CA GLY A 468 2.33 30.93 -11.26
C GLY A 468 2.40 29.80 -10.24
N ARG A 469 3.62 29.42 -9.89
CA ARG A 469 3.90 28.37 -8.90
C ARG A 469 3.68 28.91 -7.50
N VAL A 470 2.92 28.16 -6.69
CA VAL A 470 2.69 28.45 -5.28
C VAL A 470 3.83 27.86 -4.45
N TYR A 471 4.57 28.73 -3.77
CA TYR A 471 5.69 28.32 -2.91
C TYR A 471 5.25 28.05 -1.47
N ASP A 472 4.32 28.85 -0.95
CA ASP A 472 3.75 28.70 0.38
C ASP A 472 2.62 27.66 0.40
N LYS A 473 3.00 26.39 0.33
CA LYS A 473 2.06 25.26 0.31
C LYS A 473 1.32 25.07 1.63
N ALA A 474 1.82 25.62 2.73
CA ALA A 474 1.27 25.40 4.06
C ALA A 474 -0.12 26.03 4.25
N ARG A 475 -0.50 26.98 3.39
CA ARG A 475 -1.87 27.54 3.32
C ARG A 475 -2.91 26.58 2.75
N PHE A 476 -2.46 25.60 1.96
CA PHE A 476 -3.33 24.74 1.16
C PHE A 476 -3.14 23.25 1.47
N ALA A 477 -2.37 22.95 2.51
CA ALA A 477 -2.05 21.58 2.92
C ALA A 477 -2.01 21.48 4.43
N THR A 478 -2.57 20.40 4.96
CA THR A 478 -2.72 20.13 6.41
C THR A 478 -1.68 19.10 6.89
N ASN A 479 -0.54 19.04 6.22
CA ASN A 479 0.51 18.10 6.59
C ASN A 479 1.12 18.51 7.94
N LEU A 480 1.13 17.60 8.92
CA LEU A 480 1.72 17.85 10.24
C LEU A 480 3.20 18.29 10.18
N TYR A 481 3.96 17.86 9.15
CA TYR A 481 5.33 18.34 8.95
C TYR A 481 5.43 19.81 8.54
N LEU A 482 4.34 20.41 8.06
CA LEU A 482 4.25 21.83 7.74
C LEU A 482 3.75 22.67 8.94
N GLY A 483 3.41 22.04 10.07
CA GLY A 483 2.91 22.71 11.28
C GLY A 483 1.40 22.63 11.46
N ALA A 484 0.69 21.84 10.65
CA ALA A 484 -0.74 21.61 10.85
C ALA A 484 -1.04 21.07 12.26
N HIS A 485 -2.21 21.39 12.78
CA HIS A 485 -2.67 20.96 14.11
C HIS A 485 -4.00 20.24 13.99
N SER A 486 -4.28 19.37 14.97
CA SER A 486 -5.50 18.57 14.97
C SER A 486 -6.57 19.15 15.89
N LEU A 487 -7.83 19.08 15.46
CA LEU A 487 -9.01 19.52 16.22
C LEU A 487 -9.99 18.35 16.43
N PRO A 488 -10.90 18.45 17.42
CA PRO A 488 -12.07 17.58 17.47
C PRO A 488 -12.95 17.74 16.23
N HIS A 489 -13.68 16.69 15.87
CA HIS A 489 -14.74 16.73 14.86
C HIS A 489 -16.10 16.54 15.53
N SER A 490 -17.15 17.04 14.91
CA SER A 490 -18.54 16.78 15.27
C SER A 490 -18.98 15.36 14.91
N ASP A 491 -20.13 14.93 15.43
CA ASP A 491 -20.73 13.62 15.09
C ASP A 491 -21.12 13.54 13.62
N ALA A 492 -21.67 14.63 13.06
CA ALA A 492 -22.02 14.69 11.64
C ALA A 492 -20.78 14.56 10.73
N GLU A 493 -19.66 15.18 11.11
CA GLU A 493 -18.38 15.02 10.42
C GLU A 493 -17.86 13.58 10.54
N ASP A 494 -17.98 12.93 11.71
CA ASP A 494 -17.60 11.51 11.90
C ASP A 494 -18.43 10.57 11.03
N ASP A 495 -19.75 10.79 10.96
CA ASP A 495 -20.67 9.98 10.16
C ASP A 495 -20.40 10.14 8.67
N ALA A 496 -20.11 11.36 8.20
CA ALA A 496 -19.68 11.60 6.83
C ALA A 496 -18.35 10.89 6.54
N CYS A 497 -17.37 10.99 7.44
CA CYS A 497 -16.09 10.29 7.31
C CYS A 497 -16.29 8.78 7.28
N ARG A 498 -17.15 8.23 8.14
CA ARG A 498 -17.50 6.82 8.20
C ARG A 498 -18.09 6.34 6.89
N ALA A 499 -19.11 7.04 6.37
CA ALA A 499 -19.76 6.69 5.12
C ALA A 499 -18.77 6.67 3.95
N ALA A 500 -17.98 7.74 3.78
CA ALA A 500 -16.97 7.83 2.72
C ALA A 500 -15.88 6.76 2.86
N THR A 501 -15.39 6.52 4.09
CA THR A 501 -14.34 5.54 4.37
C THR A 501 -14.80 4.11 4.09
N LEU A 502 -16.04 3.77 4.44
CA LEU A 502 -16.62 2.46 4.16
C LEU A 502 -16.89 2.25 2.67
N ALA A 503 -17.31 3.29 1.94
CA ALA A 503 -17.45 3.21 0.47
C ALA A 503 -16.10 2.91 -0.21
N ILE A 504 -15.05 3.66 0.16
CA ILE A 504 -13.68 3.41 -0.29
C ILE A 504 -13.21 2.00 0.11
N GLY A 505 -13.46 1.62 1.36
CA GLY A 505 -13.12 0.31 1.88
C GLY A 505 -13.83 -0.83 1.14
N GLY A 506 -15.06 -0.62 0.68
CA GLY A 506 -15.79 -1.57 -0.15
C GLY A 506 -15.12 -1.83 -1.50
N VAL A 507 -14.57 -0.79 -2.14
CA VAL A 507 -13.78 -0.95 -3.38
C VAL A 507 -12.49 -1.72 -3.12
N ILE A 508 -11.77 -1.38 -2.04
CA ILE A 508 -10.53 -2.06 -1.66
C ILE A 508 -10.79 -3.53 -1.30
N HIS A 509 -11.87 -3.81 -0.56
CA HIS A 509 -12.24 -5.17 -0.16
C HIS A 509 -12.68 -6.00 -1.37
N ARG A 510 -13.45 -5.42 -2.30
CA ARG A 510 -13.78 -6.10 -3.56
C ARG A 510 -12.54 -6.46 -4.38
N PHE A 511 -11.58 -5.54 -4.49
CA PHE A 511 -10.30 -5.85 -5.12
C PHE A 511 -9.60 -7.03 -4.43
N LEU A 512 -9.64 -7.10 -3.08
CA LEU A 512 -9.09 -8.25 -2.38
C LEU A 512 -9.82 -9.55 -2.73
N GLN A 513 -11.15 -9.53 -2.79
CA GLN A 513 -11.92 -10.72 -3.16
C GLN A 513 -11.57 -11.15 -4.59
N GLU A 514 -11.62 -10.24 -5.56
CA GLU A 514 -11.28 -10.52 -6.96
C GLU A 514 -9.86 -11.07 -7.13
N LYS A 515 -8.88 -10.51 -6.38
CA LYS A 515 -7.48 -10.90 -6.51
C LYS A 515 -7.11 -12.15 -5.74
N TYR A 516 -7.78 -12.44 -4.63
CA TYR A 516 -7.34 -13.47 -3.68
C TYR A 516 -8.34 -14.58 -3.38
N GLU A 517 -9.63 -14.37 -3.58
CA GLU A 517 -10.59 -15.48 -3.54
C GLU A 517 -10.54 -16.19 -4.89
N ALA A 518 -10.29 -17.51 -4.86
CA ALA A 518 -10.49 -18.32 -6.04
C ALA A 518 -11.99 -18.26 -6.35
N VAL A 519 -12.37 -17.83 -7.55
CA VAL A 519 -13.70 -18.11 -8.09
C VAL A 519 -13.85 -19.62 -8.00
N GLY A 520 -14.66 -20.06 -7.03
CA GLY A 520 -14.91 -21.46 -6.73
C GLY A 520 -15.51 -22.19 -7.92
#